data_AF-A0A2S9GP54-F1
#
_entry.id   AF-A0A2S9GP54-F1
#
_cell.length_a   1.000
_cell.length_b   1.000
_cell.length_c   1.000
_cell.angle_alpha   90.00
_cell.angle_beta   90.00
_cell.angle_gamma   90.00
#
_symmetry.space_group_name_H-M   'P 1'
#
loop_
_entity.id
_entity.type
_entity.pdbx_description
1 polymer ?
#
loop_
_entity_poly.entity_id
_entity_poly.type
_entity_poly.pdbx_seq_one_letter_code
_entity_poly.pdbx_strand_id
1 'polypeptide(L)' 'GPVVADVRFVRDAADPTEAEIAFIVGDAYQGRGIGSFLMSAISVAAGYDGVQRFTARVLSENYPMRAILDHYGATW' A
#
# COMPACT_ATOMS: atom_id res chain seq x y z
N GLY A 1 -7.05 -5.08 21.27
CA GLY A 1 -5.59 -4.86 21.41
C GLY A 1 -5.19 -3.60 20.68
N PRO A 2 -3.93 -3.13 20.79
CA PRO A 2 -3.46 -1.96 20.06
C PRO A 2 -3.42 -2.22 18.55
N VAL A 3 -3.65 -1.16 17.75
CA VAL A 3 -3.45 -1.21 16.29
C VAL A 3 -1.94 -1.25 16.02
N VAL A 4 -1.49 -2.27 15.28
CA VAL A 4 -0.06 -2.51 15.00
C VAL A 4 0.32 -2.20 13.55
N ALA A 5 -0.68 -2.10 12.67
CA ALA A 5 -0.51 -1.73 11.27
C ALA A 5 -1.82 -1.19 10.69
N ASP A 6 -1.71 -0.39 9.64
CA ASP A 6 -2.81 0.21 8.89
C ASP A 6 -2.45 0.33 7.40
N VAL A 7 -3.48 0.29 6.56
CA VAL A 7 -3.39 0.61 5.14
C VAL A 7 -4.65 1.36 4.71
N ARG A 8 -4.47 2.36 3.85
CA ARG A 8 -5.57 3.10 3.24
C ARG A 8 -5.27 3.46 1.81
N PHE A 9 -6.32 3.72 1.04
CA PHE A 9 -6.23 4.38 -0.25
C PHE A 9 -7.11 5.63 -0.28
N VAL A 10 -6.73 6.62 -1.08
CA VAL A 10 -7.52 7.81 -1.37
C VAL A 10 -7.62 7.95 -2.88
N ARG A 11 -8.83 7.96 -3.42
CA ARG A 11 -9.04 8.09 -4.87
C ARG A 11 -8.60 9.46 -5.35
N ASP A 12 -8.03 9.49 -6.55
CA ASP A 12 -7.76 10.75 -7.23
C ASP A 12 -9.08 11.45 -7.60
N ALA A 13 -9.11 12.78 -7.44
CA ALA A 13 -10.31 13.56 -7.67
C ALA A 13 -10.60 13.78 -9.17
N ALA A 14 -9.57 13.72 -10.02
CA ALA A 14 -9.69 13.82 -11.46
C ALA A 14 -9.93 12.46 -12.12
N ASP A 15 -9.34 11.38 -11.58
CA ASP A 15 -9.57 10.00 -12.03
C ASP A 15 -9.91 9.04 -10.87
N PRO A 16 -11.19 8.71 -10.66
CA PRO A 16 -11.61 7.79 -9.61
C PRO A 16 -11.12 6.35 -9.77
N THR A 17 -10.52 5.99 -10.91
CA THR A 17 -9.89 4.68 -11.14
C THR A 17 -8.45 4.64 -10.61
N GLU A 18 -7.87 5.77 -10.24
CA GLU A 18 -6.58 5.86 -9.57
C GLU A 18 -6.74 6.14 -8.07
N ALA A 19 -5.84 5.60 -7.24
CA ALA A 19 -5.81 5.91 -5.82
C ALA A 19 -4.40 5.93 -5.23
N GLU A 20 -4.12 6.90 -4.37
CA GLU A 20 -2.87 6.97 -3.60
C GLU A 20 -2.96 6.04 -2.38
N ILE A 21 -1.98 5.16 -2.22
CA ILE A 21 -1.90 4.22 -1.08
C ILE A 21 -0.90 4.69 -0.02
N ALA A 22 -1.24 4.42 1.25
CA ALA A 22 -0.37 4.68 2.39
C ALA A 22 -0.41 3.52 3.38
N PHE A 23 0.76 3.17 3.93
CA PHE A 23 0.95 2.08 4.89
C PHE A 23 1.64 2.58 6.16
N ILE A 24 1.26 2.02 7.30
CA ILE A 24 1.97 2.16 8.56
C ILE A 24 2.09 0.78 9.19
N VAL A 25 3.28 0.38 9.62
CA VAL A 25 3.53 -0.84 10.40
C VAL A 25 4.44 -0.48 11.54
N GLY A 26 4.02 -0.75 12.78
CA GLY A 26 4.84 -0.49 13.96
C GLY A 26 6.14 -1.29 13.92
N ASP A 27 7.25 -0.66 14.33
CA ASP A 27 8.61 -1.19 14.15
C ASP A 27 8.79 -2.62 14.68
N ALA A 28 8.22 -2.93 15.86
CA ALA A 28 8.29 -4.27 16.46
C ALA A 28 7.62 -5.38 15.61
N TYR A 29 6.79 -4.99 14.64
CA TYR A 29 6.01 -5.86 13.77
C TYR A 29 6.51 -5.87 12.32
N GLN A 30 7.54 -5.08 11.99
CA GLN A 30 8.17 -5.09 10.66
C GLN A 30 8.91 -6.41 10.39
N GLY A 31 9.14 -6.73 9.11
CA GLY A 31 9.82 -7.97 8.69
C GLY A 31 9.00 -9.26 8.86
N ARG A 32 7.72 -9.15 9.24
CA ARG A 32 6.82 -10.30 9.47
C ARG A 32 5.81 -10.54 8.36
N GLY A 33 5.99 -9.90 7.20
CA GLY A 33 5.08 -10.02 6.05
C GLY A 33 3.77 -9.21 6.14
N ILE A 34 3.58 -8.42 7.20
CA ILE A 34 2.35 -7.63 7.40
C ILE A 34 2.09 -6.65 6.25
N GLY A 35 3.12 -5.96 5.75
CA GLY A 35 2.97 -5.03 4.62
C GLY A 35 2.46 -5.71 3.34
N SER A 36 3.02 -6.87 2.98
CA SER A 36 2.58 -7.65 1.82
C SER A 36 1.14 -8.18 1.99
N PHE A 37 0.78 -8.59 3.22
CA PHE A 37 -0.59 -8.98 3.54
C PHE A 37 -1.56 -7.81 3.36
N LEU A 38 -1.23 -6.63 3.89
CA LEU A 38 -2.04 -5.43 3.74
C LEU A 38 -2.15 -4.99 2.28
N MET A 39 -1.08 -5.09 1.50
CA MET A 39 -1.10 -4.80 0.06
C MET A 39 -2.06 -5.73 -0.70
N SER A 40 -2.06 -7.02 -0.36
CA SER A 40 -3.03 -7.98 -0.94
C SER A 40 -4.47 -7.60 -0.55
N ALA A 41 -4.70 -7.29 0.72
CA ALA A 41 -6.03 -6.94 1.22
C ALA A 41 -6.57 -5.64 0.60
N ILE A 42 -5.75 -4.59 0.54
CA ILE A 42 -6.17 -3.31 -0.03
C ILE A 42 -6.40 -3.40 -1.54
N SER A 43 -5.66 -4.27 -2.25
CA SER A 43 -5.88 -4.49 -3.69
C SER A 43 -7.26 -5.09 -3.97
N VAL A 44 -7.70 -6.03 -3.13
CA VAL A 44 -9.06 -6.60 -3.25
C VAL A 44 -10.11 -5.53 -2.94
N ALA A 45 -9.95 -4.81 -1.82
CA ALA A 45 -10.90 -3.78 -1.42
C ALA A 45 -11.02 -2.66 -2.47
N ALA A 46 -9.90 -2.14 -2.95
CA ALA A 46 -9.88 -1.08 -3.96
C ALA A 46 -10.44 -1.56 -5.31
N GLY A 47 -10.21 -2.81 -5.68
CA GLY A 47 -10.79 -3.41 -6.88
C GLY A 47 -12.32 -3.47 -6.85
N TYR A 48 -12.92 -3.83 -5.70
CA TYR A 48 -14.38 -3.73 -5.52
C TYR A 48 -14.90 -2.30 -5.64
N ASP A 49 -14.06 -1.35 -5.27
CA ASP A 49 -14.31 0.07 -5.31
C ASP A 49 -14.11 0.68 -6.72
N GLY A 50 -13.58 -0.09 -7.68
CA GLY A 50 -13.34 0.34 -9.05
C GLY A 50 -11.98 0.99 -9.30
N VAL A 51 -11.07 0.93 -8.33
CA VAL A 51 -9.67 1.36 -8.51
C VAL A 51 -8.95 0.33 -9.37
N GLN A 52 -8.25 0.82 -10.39
CA GLN A 52 -7.49 0.04 -11.36
C GLN A 52 -5.99 0.24 -11.22
N ARG A 53 -5.57 1.38 -10.65
CA ARG A 53 -4.16 1.73 -10.49
C ARG A 53 -3.91 2.36 -9.13
N PHE A 54 -2.84 1.92 -8.48
CA PHE A 54 -2.33 2.58 -7.29
C PHE A 54 -1.16 3.50 -7.60
N THR A 55 -1.11 4.62 -6.92
CA THR A 55 0.05 5.51 -6.84
C THR A 55 0.58 5.53 -5.41
N ALA A 56 1.88 5.72 -5.23
CA ALA A 56 2.50 5.78 -3.92
C ALA A 56 3.69 6.72 -3.94
N ARG A 57 3.90 7.47 -2.86
CA ARG A 57 5.11 8.25 -2.63
C ARG A 57 5.94 7.57 -1.56
N VAL A 58 7.16 7.19 -1.89
CA VAL A 58 8.04 6.43 -1.00
C VAL A 58 9.43 7.08 -1.03
N LEU A 59 10.03 7.24 0.15
CA LEU A 59 11.43 7.69 0.26
C LEU A 59 12.36 6.67 -0.38
N SER A 60 13.43 7.11 -1.04
CA SER A 60 14.41 6.26 -1.73
C SER A 60 15.01 5.18 -0.82
N GLU A 61 15.16 5.50 0.46
CA GLU A 61 15.75 4.68 1.51
C GLU A 61 14.75 3.74 2.19
N ASN A 62 13.45 3.83 1.89
CA ASN A 62 12.44 2.93 2.44
C ASN A 62 12.42 1.60 1.67
N TYR A 63 13.52 0.86 1.76
CA TYR A 63 13.72 -0.42 1.10
C TYR A 63 12.60 -1.44 1.37
N PRO A 64 12.03 -1.55 2.59
CA PRO A 64 10.92 -2.47 2.83
C PRO A 64 9.69 -2.16 1.98
N MET A 65 9.28 -0.88 1.90
CA MET A 65 8.12 -0.50 1.09
C MET A 65 8.42 -0.63 -0.41
N ARG A 66 9.64 -0.29 -0.84
CA ARG A 66 10.07 -0.48 -2.23
C ARG A 66 10.01 -1.95 -2.65
N ALA A 67 10.52 -2.85 -1.82
CA ALA A 67 10.47 -4.29 -2.09
C ALA A 67 9.04 -4.82 -2.20
N ILE A 68 8.11 -4.31 -1.38
CA ILE A 68 6.68 -4.63 -1.53
C ILE A 68 6.18 -4.13 -2.89
N LEU A 69 6.39 -2.85 -3.23
CA LEU A 69 5.88 -2.29 -4.48
C LEU A 69 6.50 -2.95 -5.74
N ASP A 70 7.79 -3.26 -5.71
CA ASP A 70 8.48 -3.97 -6.79
C ASP A 70 7.88 -5.36 -7.02
N HIS A 71 7.49 -6.07 -5.96
CA HIS A 71 6.79 -7.36 -6.07
C HIS A 71 5.45 -7.25 -6.82
N TYR A 72 4.79 -6.08 -6.75
CA TYR A 72 3.56 -5.78 -7.47
C TYR A 72 3.79 -5.04 -8.79
N GLY A 73 5.04 -4.98 -9.28
CA GLY A 73 5.38 -4.42 -10.60
C GLY A 73 5.46 -2.90 -10.64
N ALA A 74 5.86 -2.27 -9.53
CA ALA A 74 6.02 -0.81 -9.48
C ALA A 74 7.03 -0.28 -10.50
N THR A 75 6.73 0.92 -10.98
CA THR A 75 7.58 1.73 -11.85
C THR A 75 7.93 3.02 -11.13
N TRP A 76 9.21 3.36 -11.07
CA TRP A 76 9.75 4.48 -10.29
C TRP A 76 10.14 5.67 -11.17
#